data_AF-A0A7S3FEI7-F1
#
_entry.id   AF-A0A7S3FEI7-F1
#
_cell.length_a   1.000
_cell.length_b   1.000
_cell.length_c   1.000
_cell.angle_alpha   90.00
_cell.angle_beta   90.00
_cell.angle_gamma   90.00
#
_symmetry.space_group_name_H-M   'P 1'
#
loop_
_entity.id
_entity.type
_entity.pdbx_description
1 polymer ?
#
loop_
_entity_poly.entity_id
_entity_poly.type
_entity_poly.pdbx_seq_one_letter_code
_entity_poly.pdbx_strand_id
1 'polypeptide(L)'
;CFRLFPKVTYWTTFNEAWTFIVLGYGTGSKAPGKPFTDIATFPYKAGHNVLLAHAAAVTAFRSDEVLTKRGAKIGITNNCDWNEPASASTSDIGAAERANEWWLGWFA
;
A
#
# COMPACT_ATOMS: atom_id res chain seq x y z
N CYS A 1 6.65 -2.29 -18.45
CA CYS A 1 6.05 -3.62 -18.21
C CYS A 1 4.85 -3.89 -19.12
N PHE A 2 3.78 -3.08 -19.08
CA PHE A 2 2.53 -3.35 -19.82
C PHE A 2 2.71 -3.71 -21.31
N ARG A 3 3.55 -2.97 -22.04
CA ARG A 3 3.83 -3.23 -23.47
C ARG A 3 4.65 -4.50 -23.73
N LEU A 4 5.52 -4.88 -22.79
CA LEU A 4 6.49 -5.96 -22.99
C LEU A 4 5.92 -7.34 -22.60
N PHE A 5 4.88 -7.38 -21.77
CA PHE A 5 4.28 -8.62 -21.29
C PHE A 5 2.80 -8.72 -21.68
N PRO A 6 2.49 -8.83 -22.97
CA PRO A 6 1.11 -8.78 -23.46
C PRO A 6 0.26 -9.95 -22.96
N LYS A 7 0.84 -11.05 -22.48
CA LYS A 7 0.05 -12.17 -21.93
C LYS A 7 -0.49 -11.91 -20.52
N VAL A 8 0.01 -10.91 -19.81
CA VAL A 8 -0.38 -10.64 -18.42
C VAL A 8 -1.69 -9.85 -18.38
N THR A 9 -2.70 -10.41 -17.72
CA THR A 9 -4.03 -9.80 -17.56
C THR A 9 -4.35 -9.37 -16.13
N TYR A 10 -3.51 -9.70 -15.15
CA TYR A 10 -3.64 -9.27 -13.76
C TYR A 10 -2.35 -8.59 -13.32
N TRP A 11 -2.45 -7.34 -12.91
CA TRP A 11 -1.34 -6.50 -12.51
C TRP A 11 -1.52 -6.03 -11.07
N THR A 12 -0.43 -6.07 -10.30
CA THR A 12 -0.32 -5.34 -9.04
C THR A 12 0.77 -4.29 -9.19
N THR A 13 0.53 -3.11 -8.63
CA THR A 13 1.46 -1.97 -8.69
C THR A 13 2.53 -2.09 -7.61
N PHE A 14 2.10 -2.21 -6.36
CA PHE A 14 2.93 -2.36 -5.18
C PHE A 14 2.46 -3.56 -4.37
N ASN A 15 3.43 -4.23 -3.73
CA ASN A 15 3.20 -5.29 -2.77
C ASN A 15 3.53 -4.78 -1.38
N GLU A 16 2.57 -4.86 -0.46
CA GLU A 16 2.73 -4.56 0.96
C GLU A 16 3.32 -3.18 1.23
N ALA A 17 2.61 -2.14 0.78
CA ALA A 17 3.04 -0.75 0.92
C ALA A 17 3.43 -0.43 2.36
N TRP A 18 2.57 -0.77 3.32
CA TRP A 18 2.84 -0.58 4.74
C TRP A 18 4.17 -1.21 5.16
N THR A 19 4.43 -2.47 4.78
CA THR A 19 5.64 -3.21 5.17
C THR A 19 6.91 -2.49 4.75
N PHE A 20 7.09 -2.20 3.45
CA PHE A 20 8.36 -1.60 3.00
C PHE A 20 8.49 -0.13 3.41
N ILE A 21 7.38 0.57 3.67
CA ILE A 21 7.38 1.95 4.15
C ILE A 21 7.75 2.01 5.63
N VAL A 22 7.01 1.33 6.48
CA VAL A 22 7.19 1.41 7.94
C VAL A 22 8.47 0.71 8.37
N LEU A 23 8.78 -0.46 7.79
CA LEU A 23 10.00 -1.18 8.14
C LEU A 23 11.24 -0.61 7.45
N GLY A 24 11.10 0.04 6.30
CA GLY A 24 12.22 0.66 5.59
C GLY A 24 12.53 2.08 6.04
N TYR A 25 11.50 2.92 6.15
CA TYR A 25 11.61 4.35 6.44
C TYR A 25 11.21 4.73 7.86
N GLY A 26 10.69 3.79 8.66
CA GLY A 26 10.42 3.97 10.09
C GLY A 26 11.45 3.25 10.93
N THR A 27 11.28 1.93 11.11
CA THR A 27 12.13 1.13 12.01
C THR A 27 13.53 0.86 11.44
N GLY A 28 13.69 0.88 10.12
CA GLY A 28 14.94 0.59 9.43
C GLY A 28 15.31 -0.90 9.39
N SER A 29 14.39 -1.82 9.72
CA SER A 29 14.64 -3.27 9.68
C SER A 29 14.61 -3.85 8.25
N LYS A 30 14.13 -3.08 7.28
CA LYS A 30 14.20 -3.40 5.84
C LYS A 30 14.99 -2.34 5.09
N ALA A 31 15.41 -2.66 3.87
CA ALA A 31 16.08 -1.68 2.98
C ALA A 31 15.24 -0.38 2.89
N PRO A 32 15.86 0.82 2.91
CA PRO A 32 17.30 1.10 2.82
C PRO A 32 18.12 0.84 4.11
N GLY A 33 17.51 0.29 5.17
CA GLY A 33 18.22 -0.27 6.32
C GLY A 33 18.78 0.78 7.27
N LYS A 34 18.22 1.99 7.24
CA LYS A 34 18.63 3.09 8.11
C LYS A 34 17.43 3.50 8.96
N PRO A 35 17.53 3.42 10.29
CA PRO A 35 16.49 3.99 11.14
C PRO A 35 16.46 5.49 10.90
N PHE A 36 15.35 5.99 10.36
CA PHE A 36 15.19 7.41 10.16
C PHE A 36 14.87 8.04 11.53
N THR A 37 15.56 9.13 11.87
CA THR A 37 15.34 9.82 13.14
C THR A 37 13.97 10.47 13.22
N ASP A 38 13.39 10.81 12.05
CA ASP A 38 12.07 11.44 11.94
C ASP A 38 11.03 10.45 11.39
N ILE A 39 10.64 9.51 12.25
CA ILE A 39 9.60 8.50 11.95
C ILE A 39 8.20 9.12 11.78
N ALA A 40 8.00 10.35 12.22
CA ALA A 40 6.75 11.08 12.06
C ALA A 40 6.60 11.72 10.66
N THR A 41 7.68 11.75 9.86
CA THR A 41 7.68 12.41 8.54
C THR A 41 8.04 11.46 7.41
N PHE A 42 9.12 10.69 7.54
CA PHE A 42 9.66 9.91 6.41
C PHE A 42 8.72 8.80 5.90
N PRO A 43 8.10 7.97 6.76
CA PRO A 43 7.13 6.98 6.33
C PRO A 43 5.95 7.60 5.57
N TYR A 44 5.44 8.75 6.04
CA TYR A 44 4.32 9.43 5.40
C TYR A 44 4.68 10.01 4.04
N LYS A 45 5.88 10.60 3.89
CA LYS A 45 6.39 11.06 2.59
C LYS A 45 6.54 9.90 1.61
N ALA A 46 7.09 8.77 2.05
CA ALA A 46 7.22 7.58 1.24
C ALA A 46 5.84 7.04 0.82
N GLY A 47 4.90 6.91 1.76
CA GLY A 47 3.52 6.47 1.49
C GLY A 47 2.77 7.38 0.53
N HIS A 48 2.88 8.69 0.70
CA HIS A 48 2.30 9.66 -0.23
C HIS A 48 2.80 9.46 -1.66
N ASN A 49 4.12 9.31 -1.84
CA ASN A 49 4.71 9.08 -3.15
C ASN A 49 4.30 7.71 -3.75
N VAL A 50 4.13 6.68 -2.92
CA VAL A 50 3.64 5.37 -3.37
C VAL A 50 2.21 5.47 -3.89
N LEU A 51 1.32 6.18 -3.18
CA LEU A 51 -0.06 6.41 -3.64
C LEU A 51 -0.10 7.21 -4.94
N LEU A 52 0.72 8.26 -5.08
CA LEU A 52 0.86 9.01 -6.33
C LEU A 52 1.36 8.14 -7.48
N ALA A 53 2.38 7.32 -7.24
CA ALA A 53 2.92 6.41 -8.24
C ALA A 53 1.91 5.32 -8.64
N HIS A 54 1.13 4.80 -7.68
CA HIS A 54 0.01 3.89 -7.95
C HIS A 54 -1.01 4.55 -8.88
N ALA A 55 -1.48 5.74 -8.54
CA ALA A 55 -2.46 6.48 -9.34
C ALA A 55 -1.94 6.78 -10.76
N ALA A 56 -0.67 7.16 -10.90
CA ALA A 56 -0.04 7.39 -12.20
C ALA A 56 0.05 6.11 -13.05
N ALA A 57 0.45 4.98 -12.43
CA ALA A 57 0.52 3.69 -13.11
C ALA A 57 -0.86 3.17 -13.52
N VAL A 58 -1.88 3.32 -12.66
CA VAL A 58 -3.27 2.95 -12.97
C VAL A 58 -3.83 3.82 -14.09
N THR A 59 -3.55 5.13 -14.08
CA THR A 59 -3.93 6.04 -15.17
C THR A 59 -3.31 5.56 -16.49
N ALA A 60 -2.00 5.33 -16.52
CA ALA A 60 -1.31 4.83 -17.71
C ALA A 60 -1.85 3.47 -18.19
N PHE A 61 -2.19 2.56 -17.26
CA PHE A 61 -2.81 1.27 -17.58
C PHE A 61 -4.20 1.43 -18.22
N ARG A 62 -5.04 2.28 -17.63
CA ARG A 62 -6.43 2.50 -18.08
C ARG A 62 -6.51 3.28 -19.40
N SER A 63 -5.49 4.07 -19.73
CA SER A 63 -5.36 4.72 -21.04
C SER A 63 -4.88 3.78 -22.16
N ASP A 64 -4.48 2.55 -21.85
CA ASP A 64 -4.07 1.56 -22.85
C ASP A 64 -5.30 0.76 -23.34
N GLU A 65 -5.73 1.04 -24.58
CA GLU A 65 -6.88 0.37 -25.20
C GLU A 65 -6.67 -1.14 -25.36
N VAL A 66 -5.44 -1.60 -25.58
CA VAL A 66 -5.16 -3.03 -25.80
C VAL A 66 -5.38 -3.79 -24.50
N LEU A 67 -4.93 -3.24 -23.37
CA LEU A 67 -5.13 -3.83 -22.05
C LEU A 67 -6.61 -3.82 -21.66
N THR A 68 -7.27 -2.68 -21.82
CA THR A 68 -8.67 -2.50 -21.44
C THR A 68 -9.63 -3.34 -22.28
N LYS A 69 -9.46 -3.40 -23.62
CA LYS A 69 -10.26 -4.25 -24.52
C LYS A 69 -10.15 -5.74 -24.19
N ARG A 70 -9.05 -6.17 -23.58
CA ARG A 70 -8.82 -7.55 -23.16
C ARG A 70 -9.31 -7.86 -21.75
N GLY A 71 -9.94 -6.90 -21.07
CA GLY A 71 -10.43 -7.05 -19.71
C GLY A 71 -9.33 -7.24 -18.68
N ALA A 72 -8.10 -6.76 -18.96
CA ALA A 72 -7.01 -6.81 -18.00
C ALA A 72 -7.32 -5.93 -16.78
N LYS A 73 -6.86 -6.36 -15.59
CA LYS A 73 -7.11 -5.70 -14.30
C LYS A 73 -5.80 -5.25 -13.67
N ILE A 74 -5.89 -4.15 -12.92
CA ILE A 74 -4.78 -3.60 -12.14
C ILE A 74 -5.26 -3.23 -10.74
N GLY A 75 -4.42 -3.46 -9.74
CA GLY A 75 -4.68 -3.10 -8.34
C GLY A 75 -3.41 -2.85 -7.54
N ILE A 76 -3.57 -2.82 -6.23
CA ILE A 76 -2.51 -2.77 -5.22
C ILE A 76 -2.70 -3.95 -4.27
N THR A 77 -1.60 -4.53 -3.78
CA THR A 77 -1.62 -5.65 -2.85
C THR A 77 -1.25 -5.15 -1.46
N ASN A 78 -2.21 -5.16 -0.54
CA ASN A 78 -2.02 -4.69 0.84
C ASN A 78 -1.90 -5.88 1.81
N ASN A 79 -1.04 -5.74 2.81
CA ASN A 79 -1.03 -6.58 4.01
C ASN A 79 -1.89 -5.96 5.09
N CYS A 80 -2.55 -6.78 5.91
CA CYS A 80 -3.22 -6.31 7.11
C CYS A 80 -3.32 -7.44 8.14
N ASP A 81 -3.23 -7.07 9.42
CA ASP A 81 -3.62 -7.92 10.52
C ASP A 81 -5.06 -7.57 10.95
N TRP A 82 -5.78 -8.56 11.48
CA TRP A 82 -7.06 -8.31 12.15
C TRP A 82 -6.82 -7.87 13.59
N ASN A 83 -7.32 -6.69 13.96
CA ASN A 83 -7.26 -6.19 15.32
C ASN A 83 -8.62 -6.34 15.99
N GLU A 84 -8.70 -7.25 16.98
CA GLU A 84 -9.90 -7.47 17.80
C GLU A 84 -9.88 -6.52 19.01
N PRO A 85 -11.03 -5.92 19.41
CA PRO A 85 -11.12 -5.15 20.65
C PRO A 85 -10.76 -6.00 21.88
N ALA A 86 -9.96 -5.44 22.80
CA ALA A 86 -9.58 -6.14 24.03
C ALA A 86 -10.76 -6.37 24.99
N SER A 87 -11.81 -5.55 24.89
CA SER A 87 -13.07 -5.72 25.60
C SER A 87 -14.21 -5.06 24.83
N ALA A 88 -15.46 -5.21 25.34
CA ALA A 88 -16.62 -4.53 24.80
C ALA A 88 -16.68 -3.02 25.14
N SER A 89 -15.65 -2.46 25.78
CA SER A 89 -15.59 -1.02 26.06
C SER A 89 -15.51 -0.23 24.75
N THR A 90 -16.16 0.94 24.71
CA THR A 90 -16.11 1.83 23.54
C THR A 90 -14.69 2.29 23.21
N SER A 91 -13.83 2.42 24.23
CA SER A 91 -12.42 2.76 24.07
C SER A 91 -11.66 1.67 23.31
N ASP A 92 -11.86 0.40 23.67
CA ASP A 92 -11.14 -0.72 23.04
C ASP A 92 -11.64 -0.99 21.63
N ILE A 93 -12.95 -0.86 21.39
CA ILE A 93 -13.53 -0.91 20.04
C ILE A 93 -12.90 0.19 19.16
N GLY A 94 -12.82 1.41 19.67
CA GLY A 94 -12.17 2.51 18.95
C GLY A 94 -10.67 2.30 18.74
N ALA A 95 -9.98 1.62 19.66
CA ALA A 95 -8.55 1.32 19.53
C ALA A 95 -8.29 0.26 18.44
N ALA A 96 -9.10 -0.80 18.39
CA ALA A 96 -9.05 -1.81 17.34
C ALA A 96 -9.29 -1.19 15.96
N GLU A 97 -10.29 -0.31 15.83
CA GLU A 97 -10.57 0.36 14.57
C GLU A 97 -9.41 1.25 14.10
N ARG A 98 -8.83 2.06 15.01
CA ARG A 98 -7.65 2.87 14.68
C ARG A 98 -6.46 2.03 14.24
N ALA A 99 -6.28 0.84 14.82
CA ALA A 99 -5.24 -0.08 14.40
C ALA A 99 -5.53 -0.61 12.98
N ASN A 100 -6.77 -1.01 12.67
CA ASN A 100 -7.15 -1.45 11.32
C ASN A 100 -6.98 -0.35 10.27
N GLU A 101 -7.38 0.89 10.57
CA GLU A 101 -7.17 2.05 9.70
C GLU A 101 -5.68 2.32 9.46
N TRP A 102 -4.85 2.12 10.48
CA TRP A 102 -3.40 2.29 10.36
C TRP A 102 -2.73 1.20 9.52
N TRP A 103 -3.18 -0.06 9.65
CA TRP A 103 -2.62 -1.20 8.93
C TRP A 103 -3.12 -1.31 7.49
N LEU A 104 -4.43 -1.21 7.29
CA LEU A 104 -5.10 -1.41 6.00
C LEU A 104 -5.56 -0.08 5.38
N GLY A 105 -6.27 0.73 6.16
CA GLY A 105 -6.98 1.93 5.67
C GLY A 105 -6.06 2.94 4.96
N TRP A 106 -4.81 3.07 5.42
CA TRP A 106 -3.84 3.98 4.81
C TRP A 106 -3.58 3.74 3.31
N PHE A 107 -3.70 2.50 2.81
CA PHE A 107 -3.46 2.16 1.40
C PHE A 107 -4.66 1.50 0.70
N ALA A 108 -5.84 1.50 1.33
CA ALA A 108 -7.06 0.86 0.82
C ALA A 108 -7.86 1.74 -0.17
#